data_AF-W6KD26-F1
#
_entry.id   AF-W6KD26-F1
#
_cell.length_a   1.000
_cell.length_b   1.000
_cell.length_c   1.000
_cell.angle_alpha   90.00
_cell.angle_beta   90.00
_cell.angle_gamma   90.00
#
_symmetry.space_group_name_H-M   'P 1'
#
loop_
_entity.id
_entity.type
_entity.pdbx_description
1 polymer ?
#
loop_
_entity_poly.entity_id
_entity_poly.type
_entity_poly.pdbx_seq_one_letter_code
_entity_poly.pdbx_strand_id
1 'polypeptide(L)'
;MDPTEDSDLESQQPSDISLSDNDRPQRYTISQTLFEDLQKLGFSENAIKKSIVAGCIDQSTCVQWITMHVGHPELDAPLADGVEVTIQYKKVLTEAEREQKAKEIRDKIKQKKEEEERESHRKKMELAEMWRKSLDVKKEMDKVRHQMRLDEMKKSKTEDHAAYRKVKIGIIADRYIRQGKSVEEANALAASEYDDEQSRKRQAAAERFKEVKLIPNEPPQKDAKAEWDLSSVLDSKEGYSSSLHALCSAPPPSIEELPALAEDIRRISDQPGGSQCLRLLLTIIGNILEFPFDVKKRTLKTSSKSLVQHVFPHKSAIRLMRLCNFDLEVDENDNEIIVCKTVVIHLLDEVIKSLK
;
A
#
# COMPACT_ATOMS: atom_id res chain seq x y z
N MET A 1 9.90 13.96 42.03
CA MET A 1 9.04 15.01 42.59
C MET A 1 7.75 14.98 41.81
N ASP A 2 6.64 14.43 42.26
CA ASP A 2 6.31 13.57 43.40
C ASP A 2 5.02 12.83 42.97
N PRO A 3 4.86 11.55 43.29
CA PRO A 3 3.65 10.79 42.99
C PRO A 3 2.66 10.87 44.17
N THR A 4 1.38 11.07 43.90
CA THR A 4 0.32 10.93 44.91
C THR A 4 -0.11 9.47 45.01
N GLU A 5 0.38 8.84 46.08
CA GLU A 5 -0.26 7.75 46.81
C GLU A 5 -1.55 8.25 47.48
N ASP A 6 -2.53 7.35 47.60
CA ASP A 6 -3.52 7.22 48.69
C ASP A 6 -4.62 6.27 48.16
N SER A 7 -5.15 5.26 48.84
CA SER A 7 -4.85 4.56 50.10
C SER A 7 -6.00 3.54 50.22
N ASP A 8 -5.68 2.32 50.63
CA ASP A 8 -6.61 1.23 50.96
C ASP A 8 -7.77 1.65 51.87
N LEU A 9 -8.91 0.95 51.74
CA LEU A 9 -9.79 0.64 52.87
C LEU A 9 -10.67 -0.58 52.55
N GLU A 10 -10.17 -1.73 52.99
CA GLU A 10 -10.94 -2.91 53.37
C GLU A 10 -12.09 -2.54 54.30
N SER A 11 -13.23 -3.20 54.13
CA SER A 11 -14.22 -3.37 55.20
C SER A 11 -14.80 -4.77 55.10
N GLN A 12 -14.24 -5.66 55.92
CA GLN A 12 -14.84 -6.94 56.28
C GLN A 12 -15.55 -6.85 57.63
N GLN A 13 -16.55 -7.73 57.77
CA GLN A 13 -17.20 -8.26 58.97
C GLN A 13 -18.45 -7.51 59.49
N PRO A 14 -19.47 -8.24 60.03
CA PRO A 14 -19.38 -9.54 60.71
C PRO A 14 -20.35 -10.64 60.27
N SER A 15 -19.89 -11.87 60.50
CA SER A 15 -20.66 -13.10 60.63
C SER A 15 -21.56 -13.06 61.88
N ASP A 16 -22.83 -13.43 61.72
CA ASP A 16 -23.71 -13.78 62.83
C ASP A 16 -24.33 -15.16 62.59
N ILE A 17 -24.15 -16.04 63.56
CA ILE A 17 -24.58 -17.45 63.59
C ILE A 17 -25.58 -17.59 64.74
N SER A 18 -26.86 -17.83 64.44
CA SER A 18 -27.83 -18.49 65.34
C SER A 18 -29.13 -18.76 64.55
N LEU A 19 -29.36 -20.00 64.10
CA LEU A 19 -30.24 -21.01 64.71
C LEU A 19 -31.76 -20.74 64.64
N SER A 20 -32.44 -21.76 64.09
CA SER A 20 -33.88 -22.04 64.01
C SER A 20 -34.76 -21.16 63.12
N ASP A 21 -34.90 -21.56 61.85
CA ASP A 21 -36.09 -21.28 61.02
C ASP A 21 -36.53 -22.63 60.39
N ASN A 22 -36.99 -23.55 61.23
CA ASN A 22 -37.32 -24.94 60.85
C ASN A 22 -38.79 -25.12 60.44
N ASP A 23 -39.45 -24.06 59.97
CA ASP A 23 -40.89 -24.06 59.65
C ASP A 23 -41.21 -23.49 58.24
N ARG A 24 -40.21 -23.44 57.35
CA ARG A 24 -40.46 -23.20 55.92
C ARG A 24 -40.36 -24.52 55.16
N PRO A 25 -41.35 -24.89 54.33
CA PRO A 25 -41.26 -26.11 53.56
C PRO A 25 -40.05 -26.02 52.62
N GLN A 26 -39.09 -26.93 52.78
CA GLN A 26 -37.86 -26.88 52.02
C GLN A 26 -38.15 -27.31 50.58
N ARG A 27 -38.19 -26.34 49.67
CA ARG A 27 -38.52 -26.55 48.26
C ARG A 27 -37.28 -26.92 47.47
N TYR A 28 -37.31 -28.08 46.83
CA TYR A 28 -36.27 -28.51 45.90
C TYR A 28 -36.84 -28.53 44.48
N THR A 29 -36.03 -28.17 43.49
CA THR A 29 -36.45 -28.16 42.08
C THR A 29 -35.66 -29.16 41.29
N ILE A 30 -36.35 -30.02 40.54
CA ILE A 30 -35.72 -30.96 39.61
C ILE A 30 -36.06 -30.56 38.16
N SER A 31 -35.09 -30.69 37.25
CA SER A 31 -35.34 -30.51 35.82
C SER A 31 -36.12 -31.71 35.29
N GLN A 32 -37.07 -31.47 34.37
CA GLN A 32 -37.91 -32.53 33.80
C GLN A 32 -37.10 -33.65 33.15
N THR A 33 -36.04 -33.31 32.41
CA THR A 33 -35.19 -34.28 31.72
C THR A 33 -34.49 -35.22 32.69
N LEU A 34 -33.98 -34.68 33.80
CA LEU A 34 -33.31 -35.47 34.83
C LEU A 34 -34.29 -36.41 35.55
N PHE A 35 -35.51 -35.95 35.83
CA PHE A 35 -36.55 -36.78 36.46
C PHE A 35 -36.94 -37.97 35.56
N GLU A 36 -37.19 -37.72 34.28
CA GLU A 36 -37.57 -38.75 33.31
C GLU A 36 -36.45 -39.78 33.08
N ASP A 37 -35.19 -39.34 33.04
CA ASP A 37 -34.05 -40.24 32.82
C ASP A 37 -33.80 -41.16 34.02
N LEU A 38 -33.99 -40.67 35.26
CA LEU A 38 -33.91 -41.50 36.45
C LEU A 38 -35.09 -42.48 36.56
N GLN A 39 -36.28 -42.09 36.11
CA GLN A 39 -37.44 -42.99 36.06
C GLN A 39 -37.27 -44.12 35.03
N LYS A 40 -36.66 -43.84 33.87
CA LYS A 40 -36.33 -44.87 32.86
C LYS A 40 -35.33 -45.92 33.36
N LEU A 41 -34.45 -45.54 34.29
CA LEU A 41 -33.52 -46.45 34.94
C LEU A 41 -34.20 -47.36 35.99
N GLY A 42 -35.50 -47.19 36.22
CA GLY A 42 -36.31 -48.06 37.09
C GLY A 42 -36.36 -47.62 38.55
N PHE A 43 -35.87 -46.42 38.88
CA PHE A 43 -35.95 -45.89 40.25
C PHE A 43 -37.35 -45.37 40.57
N SER A 44 -37.79 -45.57 41.82
CA SER A 44 -39.08 -45.05 42.30
C SER A 44 -39.06 -43.52 42.39
N GLU A 45 -40.20 -42.88 42.18
CA GLU A 45 -40.31 -41.41 42.25
C GLU A 45 -39.91 -40.87 43.64
N ASN A 46 -40.14 -41.65 44.70
CA ASN A 46 -39.78 -41.30 46.06
C ASN A 46 -38.26 -41.35 46.27
N ALA A 47 -37.59 -42.37 45.74
CA ALA A 47 -36.12 -42.47 45.78
C ALA A 47 -35.47 -41.31 45.02
N ILE A 48 -36.02 -40.94 43.86
CA ILE A 48 -35.56 -39.79 43.06
C ILE A 48 -35.77 -38.48 43.83
N LYS A 49 -36.96 -38.25 44.39
CA LYS A 49 -37.23 -37.04 45.17
C LYS A 49 -36.32 -36.95 46.40
N LYS A 50 -36.02 -38.07 47.06
CA LYS A 50 -35.09 -38.13 48.21
C LYS A 50 -33.64 -37.88 47.81
N SER A 51 -33.18 -38.37 46.67
CA SER A 51 -31.83 -38.06 46.19
C SER A 51 -31.66 -36.56 45.93
N ILE A 52 -32.69 -35.89 45.41
CA ILE A 52 -32.67 -34.43 45.24
C ILE A 52 -32.67 -33.71 46.59
N VAL A 53 -33.48 -34.16 47.57
CA VAL A 53 -33.47 -33.60 48.93
C VAL A 53 -32.11 -33.81 49.61
N ALA A 54 -31.42 -34.91 49.31
CA ALA A 54 -30.05 -35.18 49.76
C ALA A 54 -28.98 -34.33 49.04
N GLY A 55 -29.38 -33.44 48.12
CA GLY A 55 -28.50 -32.51 47.42
C GLY A 55 -27.88 -33.06 46.13
N CYS A 56 -28.41 -34.15 45.55
CA CYS A 56 -27.94 -34.64 44.27
C CYS A 56 -28.46 -33.75 43.12
N ILE A 57 -27.56 -33.26 42.26
CA ILE A 57 -27.88 -32.34 41.16
C ILE A 57 -27.86 -33.06 39.80
N ASP A 58 -27.01 -34.08 39.66
CA ASP A 58 -26.76 -34.78 38.40
C ASP A 58 -27.29 -36.22 38.41
N GLN A 59 -27.54 -36.77 37.22
CA GLN A 59 -28.06 -38.13 37.04
C GLN A 59 -27.16 -39.18 37.70
N SER A 60 -25.85 -39.12 37.46
CA SER A 60 -24.88 -40.07 38.03
C SER A 60 -24.87 -40.04 39.56
N THR A 61 -24.92 -38.86 40.17
CA THR A 61 -24.94 -38.68 41.62
C THR A 61 -26.23 -39.20 42.23
N CYS A 62 -27.37 -38.96 41.58
CA CYS A 62 -28.66 -39.51 42.03
C CYS A 62 -28.65 -41.05 41.96
N VAL A 63 -28.18 -41.64 40.85
CA VAL A 63 -28.08 -43.10 40.70
C VAL A 63 -27.17 -43.71 41.77
N GLN A 64 -26.01 -43.10 41.99
CA GLN A 64 -25.06 -43.57 42.99
C GLN A 64 -25.66 -43.49 44.40
N TRP A 65 -26.30 -42.37 44.76
CA TRP A 65 -26.94 -42.22 46.06
C TRP A 65 -28.05 -43.24 46.27
N ILE A 66 -28.92 -43.43 45.28
CA ILE A 66 -30.02 -44.41 45.36
C ILE A 66 -29.46 -45.82 45.49
N THR A 67 -28.46 -46.18 44.68
CA THR A 67 -27.81 -47.50 44.69
C THR A 67 -27.17 -47.82 46.05
N MET A 68 -26.51 -46.85 46.68
CA MET A 68 -25.90 -47.01 48.00
C MET A 68 -26.92 -47.24 49.12
N HIS A 69 -28.19 -46.88 48.90
CA HIS A 69 -29.26 -46.99 49.89
C HIS A 69 -30.30 -48.06 49.50
N VAL A 70 -30.00 -48.94 48.54
CA VAL A 70 -30.85 -50.09 48.18
C VAL A 70 -30.91 -51.07 49.35
N GLY A 71 -32.10 -51.22 49.94
CA GLY A 71 -32.35 -52.10 51.10
C GLY A 71 -32.81 -51.36 52.36
N HIS A 72 -32.77 -50.03 52.38
CA HIS A 72 -33.39 -49.25 53.44
C HIS A 72 -34.91 -49.15 53.23
N PRO A 73 -35.75 -49.58 54.20
CA PRO A 73 -37.21 -49.52 54.08
C PRO A 73 -37.76 -48.08 53.99
N GLU A 74 -36.92 -47.08 54.27
CA GLU A 74 -37.26 -45.67 54.14
C GLU A 74 -37.02 -45.12 52.72
N LEU A 75 -36.36 -45.84 51.82
CA LEU A 75 -36.04 -45.33 50.47
C LEU A 75 -37.32 -45.11 49.64
N ASP A 76 -38.26 -46.06 49.72
CA ASP A 76 -39.52 -46.04 48.98
C ASP A 76 -40.68 -45.40 49.77
N ALA A 77 -40.46 -45.09 51.05
CA ALA A 77 -41.44 -44.39 51.88
C ALA A 77 -41.68 -42.96 51.35
N PRO A 78 -42.92 -42.43 51.43
CA PRO A 78 -43.22 -41.05 51.03
C PRO A 78 -42.35 -40.05 51.81
N LEU A 79 -42.09 -38.89 51.20
CA LEU A 79 -41.36 -37.81 51.87
C LEU A 79 -42.16 -37.33 53.09
N ALA A 80 -41.46 -36.90 54.15
CA ALA A 80 -42.09 -36.39 55.37
C ALA A 80 -42.91 -35.12 55.08
N ASP A 81 -44.02 -34.96 55.81
CA ASP A 81 -44.89 -33.78 55.70
C ASP A 81 -44.07 -32.50 55.97
N GLY A 82 -43.87 -31.70 54.92
CA GLY A 82 -43.07 -30.47 54.96
C GLY A 82 -42.02 -30.30 53.85
N VAL A 83 -41.74 -31.32 53.02
CA VAL A 83 -40.75 -31.24 51.92
C VAL A 83 -41.44 -31.38 50.55
N GLU A 84 -41.37 -30.33 49.72
CA GLU A 84 -42.01 -30.30 48.39
C GLU A 84 -40.95 -30.24 47.28
N VAL A 85 -40.96 -31.22 46.37
CA VAL A 85 -40.08 -31.26 45.19
C VAL A 85 -40.90 -30.87 43.95
N THR A 86 -40.68 -29.68 43.40
CA THR A 86 -41.39 -29.18 42.22
C THR A 86 -40.61 -29.47 40.94
N ILE A 87 -41.26 -30.09 39.95
CA ILE A 87 -40.66 -30.36 38.63
C ILE A 87 -40.75 -29.07 37.78
N GLN A 88 -39.61 -28.55 37.32
CA GLN A 88 -39.59 -27.38 36.45
C GLN A 88 -39.84 -27.79 34.98
N TYR A 89 -41.06 -27.54 34.50
CA TYR A 89 -41.39 -27.66 33.09
C TYR A 89 -40.92 -26.40 32.35
N LYS A 90 -40.01 -26.55 31.38
CA LYS A 90 -39.73 -25.46 30.43
C LYS A 90 -40.97 -25.26 29.56
N LYS A 91 -41.72 -24.17 29.79
CA LYS A 91 -42.84 -23.77 28.94
C LYS A 91 -42.32 -23.52 27.52
N VAL A 92 -42.58 -24.45 26.61
CA VAL A 92 -42.26 -24.29 25.19
C VAL A 92 -43.11 -23.13 24.67
N LEU A 93 -42.44 -22.02 24.33
CA LEU A 93 -43.06 -20.83 23.75
C LEU A 93 -43.76 -21.22 22.44
N THR A 94 -45.03 -20.84 22.30
CA THR A 94 -45.84 -21.12 21.10
C THR A 94 -45.15 -20.60 19.84
N GLU A 95 -45.26 -21.34 18.74
CA GLU A 95 -44.52 -21.07 17.49
C GLU A 95 -44.79 -19.67 16.93
N ALA A 96 -46.02 -19.17 17.09
CA ALA A 96 -46.43 -17.85 16.63
C ALA A 96 -45.71 -16.67 17.35
N GLU A 97 -45.48 -16.78 18.66
CA GLU A 97 -44.78 -15.72 19.42
C GLU A 97 -43.27 -15.73 19.15
N ARG A 98 -42.70 -16.91 18.84
CA ARG A 98 -41.31 -17.05 18.39
C ARG A 98 -41.09 -16.39 17.04
N GLU A 99 -42.02 -16.57 16.11
CA GLU A 99 -41.91 -15.97 14.78
C GLU A 99 -42.02 -14.44 14.80
N GLN A 100 -42.89 -13.87 15.65
CA GLN A 100 -43.02 -12.42 15.79
C GLN A 100 -41.75 -11.79 16.37
N LYS A 101 -41.20 -12.37 17.45
CA LYS A 101 -39.92 -11.91 18.03
C LYS A 101 -38.75 -12.11 17.07
N ALA A 102 -38.74 -13.19 16.29
CA ALA A 102 -37.72 -13.41 15.26
C ALA A 102 -37.79 -12.37 14.14
N LYS A 103 -38.98 -11.95 13.73
CA LYS A 103 -39.17 -10.86 12.74
C LYS A 103 -38.68 -9.52 13.29
N GLU A 104 -39.05 -9.16 14.52
CA GLU A 104 -38.62 -7.92 15.15
C GLU A 104 -37.08 -7.85 15.31
N ILE A 105 -36.44 -8.97 15.69
CA ILE A 105 -34.98 -9.05 15.79
C ILE A 105 -34.34 -8.88 14.40
N ARG A 106 -34.88 -9.52 13.35
CA ARG A 106 -34.38 -9.37 11.98
C ARG A 106 -34.50 -7.94 11.48
N ASP A 107 -35.60 -7.26 11.76
CA ASP A 107 -35.81 -5.87 11.35
C ASP A 107 -34.86 -4.92 12.08
N LYS A 108 -34.61 -5.12 13.38
CA LYS A 108 -33.59 -4.37 14.13
C LYS A 108 -32.18 -4.58 13.59
N ILE A 109 -31.81 -5.81 13.22
CA ILE A 109 -30.52 -6.10 12.59
C ILE A 109 -30.41 -5.41 11.24
N LYS A 110 -31.48 -5.45 10.42
CA LYS A 110 -31.51 -4.80 9.11
C LYS A 110 -31.39 -3.28 9.23
N GLN A 111 -32.11 -2.66 10.16
CA GLN A 111 -32.02 -1.23 10.44
C GLN A 111 -30.61 -0.82 10.90
N LYS A 112 -30.02 -1.57 11.85
CA LYS A 112 -28.66 -1.29 12.32
C LYS A 112 -27.63 -1.43 11.20
N LYS A 113 -27.78 -2.44 10.33
CA LYS A 113 -26.90 -2.65 9.18
C LYS A 113 -27.01 -1.52 8.17
N GLU A 114 -28.22 -1.04 7.89
CA GLU A 114 -28.46 0.06 6.94
C GLU A 114 -27.91 1.41 7.47
N GLU A 115 -28.03 1.66 8.78
CA GLU A 115 -27.44 2.82 9.44
C GLU A 115 -25.90 2.78 9.41
N GLU A 116 -25.31 1.64 9.74
CA GLU A 116 -23.86 1.43 9.68
C GLU A 116 -23.33 1.58 8.24
N GLU A 117 -24.05 1.06 7.25
CA GLU A 117 -23.68 1.20 5.84
C GLU A 117 -23.73 2.67 5.39
N ARG A 118 -24.76 3.41 5.80
CA ARG A 118 -24.90 4.85 5.53
C ARG A 118 -23.78 5.67 6.16
N GLU A 119 -23.40 5.37 7.40
CA GLU A 119 -22.25 6.03 8.05
C GLU A 119 -20.93 5.69 7.37
N SER A 120 -20.72 4.42 6.99
CA SER A 120 -19.52 4.01 6.27
C SER A 120 -19.40 4.73 4.92
N HIS A 121 -20.53 4.93 4.23
CA HIS A 121 -20.58 5.66 2.97
C HIS A 121 -20.26 7.14 3.18
N ARG A 122 -20.80 7.77 4.23
CA ARG A 122 -20.47 9.17 4.59
C ARG A 122 -18.98 9.33 4.87
N LYS A 123 -18.39 8.47 5.71
CA LYS A 123 -16.95 8.49 6.02
C LYS A 123 -16.09 8.29 4.77
N LYS A 124 -16.50 7.41 3.85
CA LYS A 124 -15.82 7.21 2.56
C LYS A 124 -15.88 8.46 1.68
N MET A 125 -17.02 9.14 1.61
CA MET A 125 -17.17 10.38 0.85
C MET A 125 -16.34 11.51 1.46
N GLU A 126 -16.36 11.67 2.78
CA GLU A 126 -15.53 12.65 3.49
C GLU A 126 -14.04 12.41 3.26
N LEU A 127 -13.60 11.16 3.34
CA LEU A 127 -12.22 10.79 3.03
C LEU A 127 -11.89 11.15 1.58
N ALA A 128 -12.74 10.80 0.62
CA ALA A 128 -12.54 11.14 -0.79
C ALA A 128 -12.49 12.64 -1.04
N GLU A 129 -13.30 13.45 -0.34
CA GLU A 129 -13.23 14.90 -0.40
C GLU A 129 -11.94 15.45 0.20
N MET A 130 -11.49 14.93 1.34
CA MET A 130 -10.20 15.30 1.92
C MET A 130 -9.04 14.98 0.98
N TRP A 131 -9.06 13.82 0.33
CA TRP A 131 -8.06 13.45 -0.70
C TRP A 131 -8.09 14.41 -1.88
N ARG A 132 -9.27 14.79 -2.39
CA ARG A 132 -9.40 15.78 -3.48
C ARG A 132 -8.84 17.14 -3.07
N LYS A 133 -9.25 17.66 -1.92
CA LYS A 133 -8.74 18.94 -1.37
C LYS A 133 -7.23 18.90 -1.18
N SER A 134 -6.69 17.82 -0.63
CA SER A 134 -5.24 17.65 -0.47
C SER A 134 -4.51 17.63 -1.80
N LEU A 135 -5.09 17.00 -2.82
CA LEU A 135 -4.50 16.95 -4.15
C LEU A 135 -4.50 18.34 -4.82
N ASP A 136 -5.58 19.11 -4.66
CA ASP A 136 -5.67 20.46 -5.21
C ASP A 136 -4.69 21.41 -4.52
N VAL A 137 -4.57 21.34 -3.19
CA VAL A 137 -3.53 22.09 -2.45
C VAL A 137 -2.13 21.68 -2.93
N LYS A 138 -1.87 20.39 -3.15
CA LYS A 138 -0.58 19.93 -3.65
C LYS A 138 -0.27 20.48 -5.05
N LYS A 139 -1.25 20.48 -5.96
CA LYS A 139 -1.11 21.06 -7.30
C LYS A 139 -0.77 22.55 -7.24
N GLU A 140 -1.46 23.32 -6.39
CA GLU A 140 -1.18 24.75 -6.23
C GLU A 140 0.21 25.00 -5.63
N MET A 141 0.63 24.22 -4.63
CA MET A 141 1.98 24.29 -4.07
C MET A 141 3.05 23.98 -5.12
N ASP A 142 2.84 22.98 -5.97
CA ASP A 142 3.79 22.63 -7.02
C ASP A 142 3.83 23.68 -8.14
N LYS A 143 2.70 24.31 -8.48
CA LYS A 143 2.66 25.48 -9.38
C LYS A 143 3.47 26.64 -8.83
N VAL A 144 3.28 27.00 -7.55
CA VAL A 144 4.03 28.07 -6.89
C VAL A 144 5.52 27.76 -6.89
N ARG A 145 5.92 26.53 -6.52
CA ARG A 145 7.33 26.11 -6.55
C ARG A 145 7.93 26.19 -7.94
N HIS A 146 7.18 25.76 -8.96
CA HIS A 146 7.64 25.86 -10.34
C HIS A 146 7.81 27.33 -10.77
N GLN A 147 6.83 28.17 -10.45
CA GLN A 147 6.89 29.60 -10.75
C GLN A 147 8.08 30.28 -10.04
N MET A 148 8.31 29.98 -8.76
CA MET A 148 9.46 30.49 -8.02
C MET A 148 10.80 30.11 -8.69
N ARG A 149 10.97 28.86 -9.14
CA ARG A 149 12.18 28.45 -9.87
C ARG A 149 12.34 29.21 -11.19
N LEU A 150 11.26 29.43 -11.93
CA LEU A 150 11.31 30.19 -13.17
C LEU A 150 11.69 31.65 -12.92
N ASP A 151 11.13 32.25 -11.87
CA ASP A 151 11.40 33.66 -11.53
C ASP A 151 12.81 33.84 -10.97
N GLU A 152 13.33 32.89 -10.20
CA GLU A 152 14.73 32.86 -9.76
C GLU A 152 15.68 32.73 -10.95
N MET A 153 15.39 31.83 -11.90
CA MET A 153 16.17 31.70 -13.13
C MET A 153 16.13 32.97 -13.98
N LYS A 154 14.98 33.65 -14.08
CA LYS A 154 14.88 34.94 -14.76
C LYS A 154 15.70 36.01 -14.05
N LYS A 155 15.61 36.08 -12.71
CA LYS A 155 16.34 37.04 -11.89
C LYS A 155 17.85 36.84 -12.03
N SER A 156 18.34 35.62 -11.87
CA SER A 156 19.75 35.26 -12.07
C SER A 156 20.22 35.64 -13.48
N LYS A 157 19.44 35.33 -14.54
CA LYS A 157 19.77 35.78 -15.89
C LYS A 157 19.86 37.30 -15.99
N THR A 158 18.93 38.05 -15.41
CA THR A 158 18.98 39.52 -15.46
C THR A 158 20.19 40.09 -14.70
N GLU A 159 20.56 39.48 -13.57
CA GLU A 159 21.73 39.85 -12.78
C GLU A 159 23.02 39.55 -13.53
N ASP A 160 23.12 38.37 -14.16
CA ASP A 160 24.26 37.99 -14.99
C ASP A 160 24.42 38.93 -16.19
N HIS A 161 23.32 39.28 -16.87
CA HIS A 161 23.36 40.26 -17.97
C HIS A 161 23.78 41.66 -17.48
N ALA A 162 23.32 42.07 -16.31
CA ALA A 162 23.71 43.35 -15.71
C ALA A 162 25.20 43.36 -15.30
N ALA A 163 25.70 42.27 -14.72
CA ALA A 163 27.12 42.10 -14.39
C ALA A 163 27.98 42.10 -15.65
N TYR A 164 27.59 41.35 -16.68
CA TYR A 164 28.25 41.31 -17.97
C TYR A 164 28.31 42.70 -18.61
N ARG A 165 27.19 43.46 -18.58
CA ARG A 165 27.14 44.85 -19.05
C ARG A 165 28.15 45.73 -18.33
N LYS A 166 28.21 45.68 -16.99
CA LYS A 166 29.16 46.46 -16.19
C LYS A 166 30.61 46.14 -16.57
N VAL A 167 30.95 44.85 -16.69
CA VAL A 167 32.31 44.43 -17.09
C VAL A 167 32.65 44.91 -18.49
N LYS A 168 31.74 44.77 -19.45
CA LYS A 168 31.96 45.20 -20.84
C LYS A 168 32.18 46.71 -20.94
N ILE A 169 31.35 47.50 -20.26
CA ILE A 169 31.50 48.95 -20.19
C ILE A 169 32.84 49.30 -19.53
N GLY A 170 33.22 48.63 -18.44
CA GLY A 170 34.50 48.84 -17.77
C GLY A 170 35.72 48.59 -18.68
N ILE A 171 35.68 47.55 -19.52
CA ILE A 171 36.74 47.26 -20.50
C ILE A 171 36.84 48.36 -21.57
N ILE A 172 35.69 48.87 -22.05
CA ILE A 172 35.67 49.96 -23.04
C ILE A 172 36.13 51.28 -22.40
N ALA A 173 35.74 51.55 -21.16
CA ALA A 173 36.18 52.71 -20.42
C ALA A 173 37.70 52.69 -20.19
N ASP A 174 38.29 51.56 -19.80
CA ASP A 174 39.74 51.39 -19.66
C ASP A 174 40.47 51.68 -20.98
N ARG A 175 39.91 51.24 -22.12
CA ARG A 175 40.44 51.56 -23.46
C ARG A 175 40.51 53.08 -23.68
N TYR A 176 39.47 53.83 -23.30
CA TYR A 176 39.43 55.29 -23.46
C TYR A 176 40.33 56.03 -22.46
N ILE A 177 40.47 55.51 -21.24
CA ILE A 177 41.41 56.05 -20.24
C ILE A 177 42.85 55.93 -20.76
N ARG A 178 43.22 54.79 -21.37
CA ARG A 178 44.54 54.62 -22.00
C ARG A 178 44.77 55.57 -23.19
N GLN A 179 43.71 56.07 -23.81
CA GLN A 179 43.77 57.08 -24.87
C GLN A 179 43.89 58.52 -24.31
N GLY A 180 43.98 58.68 -22.98
CA GLY A 180 44.17 59.98 -22.33
C GLY A 180 42.89 60.74 -22.02
N LYS A 181 41.71 60.11 -22.14
CA LYS A 181 40.43 60.73 -21.78
C LYS A 181 40.24 60.74 -20.26
N SER A 182 39.47 61.71 -19.77
CA SER A 182 39.09 61.76 -18.36
C SER A 182 38.23 60.54 -17.99
N VAL A 183 38.26 60.11 -16.74
CA VAL A 183 37.54 58.91 -16.27
C VAL A 183 36.02 59.04 -16.49
N GLU A 184 35.46 60.22 -16.26
CA GLU A 184 34.03 60.48 -16.44
C GLU A 184 33.64 60.46 -17.93
N GLU A 185 34.44 61.09 -18.79
CA GLU A 185 34.22 61.09 -20.25
C GLU A 185 34.40 59.69 -20.86
N ALA A 186 35.40 58.93 -20.39
CA ALA A 186 35.64 57.55 -20.80
C ALA A 186 34.47 56.63 -20.45
N ASN A 187 33.88 56.77 -19.26
CA ASN A 187 32.72 56.00 -18.84
C ASN A 187 31.45 56.36 -19.63
N ALA A 188 31.23 57.65 -19.92
CA ALA A 188 30.09 58.09 -20.71
C ALA A 188 30.16 57.57 -22.16
N LEU A 189 31.34 57.66 -22.79
CA LEU A 189 31.56 57.13 -24.13
C LEU A 189 31.46 55.61 -24.19
N ALA A 190 31.98 54.91 -23.18
CA ALA A 190 31.88 53.46 -23.08
C ALA A 190 30.43 52.96 -22.95
N ALA A 191 29.59 53.69 -22.20
CA ALA A 191 28.17 53.37 -22.09
C ALA A 191 27.43 53.59 -23.43
N SER A 192 27.69 54.72 -24.11
CA SER A 192 27.10 55.02 -25.42
C SER A 192 27.50 53.98 -26.47
N GLU A 193 28.79 53.65 -26.60
CA GLU A 193 29.27 52.67 -27.58
C GLU A 193 28.65 51.27 -27.32
N TYR A 194 28.51 50.87 -26.06
CA TYR A 194 27.86 49.62 -25.71
C TYR A 194 26.37 49.62 -26.08
N ASP A 195 25.63 50.67 -25.74
CA ASP A 195 24.20 50.75 -26.00
C ASP A 195 23.90 50.85 -27.52
N ASP A 196 24.76 51.51 -28.29
CA ASP A 196 24.72 51.56 -29.76
C ASP A 196 25.01 50.18 -30.38
N GLU A 197 26.03 49.46 -29.88
CA GLU A 197 26.36 48.12 -30.34
C GLU A 197 25.21 47.13 -30.05
N GLN A 198 24.56 47.25 -28.88
CA GLN A 198 23.38 46.45 -28.56
C GLN A 198 22.18 46.81 -29.45
N SER A 199 21.96 48.09 -29.74
CA SER A 199 20.88 48.54 -30.61
C SER A 199 21.07 48.02 -32.03
N ARG A 200 22.29 48.07 -32.56
CA ARG A 200 22.63 47.49 -33.87
C ARG A 200 22.44 45.97 -33.89
N LYS A 201 22.84 45.26 -32.83
CA LYS A 201 22.60 43.81 -32.70
C LYS A 201 21.11 43.47 -32.65
N ARG A 202 20.30 44.26 -31.94
CA ARG A 202 18.84 44.11 -31.89
C ARG A 202 18.20 44.37 -33.24
N GLN A 203 18.63 45.42 -33.96
CA GLN A 203 18.17 45.72 -35.31
C GLN A 203 18.53 44.59 -36.29
N ALA A 204 19.79 44.14 -36.31
CA ALA A 204 20.23 43.03 -37.15
C ALA A 204 19.49 41.70 -36.80
N ALA A 205 19.23 41.44 -35.52
CA ALA A 205 18.44 40.28 -35.10
C ALA A 205 16.96 40.41 -35.53
N ALA A 206 16.38 41.61 -35.46
CA ALA A 206 15.02 41.88 -35.91
C ALA A 206 14.89 41.79 -37.44
N GLU A 207 15.90 42.24 -38.19
CA GLU A 207 16.00 42.09 -39.65
C GLU A 207 16.11 40.61 -40.04
N ARG A 208 17.01 39.85 -39.41
CA ARG A 208 17.09 38.39 -39.61
C ARG A 208 15.77 37.69 -39.29
N PHE A 209 15.07 38.11 -38.25
CA PHE A 209 13.76 37.54 -37.90
C PHE A 209 12.67 37.92 -38.90
N LYS A 210 12.75 39.10 -39.53
CA LYS A 210 11.87 39.51 -40.63
C LYS A 210 12.18 38.71 -41.90
N GLU A 211 13.46 38.51 -42.24
CA GLU A 211 13.90 37.68 -43.36
C GLU A 211 13.36 36.25 -43.24
N VAL A 212 13.45 35.64 -42.04
CA VAL A 212 12.89 34.30 -41.76
C VAL A 212 11.36 34.27 -41.90
N LYS A 213 10.65 35.38 -41.64
CA LYS A 213 9.19 35.48 -41.80
C LYS A 213 8.74 35.82 -43.22
N LEU A 214 9.61 36.40 -44.04
CA LEU A 214 9.29 36.90 -45.38
C LEU A 214 9.48 35.86 -46.48
N ILE A 215 9.99 34.66 -46.17
CA ILE A 215 9.96 33.52 -47.09
C ILE A 215 8.49 33.09 -47.25
N PRO A 216 7.81 33.40 -48.36
CA PRO A 216 6.47 32.90 -48.63
C PRO A 216 6.59 31.38 -48.87
N ASN A 217 5.54 30.62 -48.56
CA ASN A 217 5.43 29.17 -48.78
C ASN A 217 5.95 28.70 -50.17
N GLU A 218 7.26 28.50 -50.28
CA GLU A 218 7.89 27.66 -51.27
C GLU A 218 8.20 26.33 -50.56
N PRO A 219 7.80 25.18 -51.13
CA PRO A 219 8.16 23.90 -50.54
C PRO A 219 9.68 23.84 -50.42
N PRO A 220 10.22 23.45 -49.25
CA PRO A 220 11.64 23.57 -48.98
C PRO A 220 12.41 22.80 -50.05
N GLN A 221 13.26 23.52 -50.80
CA GLN A 221 14.29 22.90 -51.60
C GLN A 221 15.08 21.96 -50.69
N LYS A 222 15.06 20.69 -51.08
CA LYS A 222 15.91 19.62 -50.57
C LYS A 222 17.34 20.15 -50.56
N ASP A 223 17.89 20.45 -49.38
CA ASP A 223 19.30 20.35 -49.01
C ASP A 223 19.56 20.97 -47.62
N ALA A 224 18.79 20.53 -46.62
CA ALA A 224 19.15 20.54 -45.20
C ALA A 224 18.06 19.83 -44.41
N LYS A 225 17.97 18.49 -44.56
CA LYS A 225 17.15 17.65 -43.68
C LYS A 225 17.79 17.60 -42.29
N ALA A 226 17.48 18.59 -41.46
CA ALA A 226 17.32 18.39 -40.02
C ALA A 226 15.82 18.43 -39.72
N GLU A 227 15.12 17.45 -40.30
CA GLU A 227 13.74 17.10 -39.95
C GLU A 227 13.75 16.81 -38.44
N TRP A 228 12.99 17.60 -37.67
CA TRP A 228 12.60 17.18 -36.32
C TRP A 228 11.64 16.01 -36.50
N ASP A 229 12.22 14.83 -36.67
CA ASP A 229 11.51 13.61 -36.92
C ASP A 229 10.83 13.14 -35.64
N LEU A 230 9.60 13.60 -35.42
CA LEU A 230 8.72 13.11 -34.35
C LEU A 230 8.40 11.62 -34.55
N SER A 231 8.56 11.10 -35.76
CA SER A 231 8.49 9.67 -36.06
C SER A 231 9.62 8.93 -35.34
N SER A 232 10.84 9.47 -35.22
CA SER A 232 11.89 8.84 -34.38
C SER A 232 11.53 8.74 -32.90
N VAL A 233 10.71 9.65 -32.38
CA VAL A 233 10.24 9.67 -30.98
C VAL A 233 9.04 8.75 -30.78
N LEU A 234 8.17 8.59 -31.79
CA LEU A 234 7.04 7.66 -31.77
C LEU A 234 7.45 6.21 -32.13
N ASP A 235 8.37 6.03 -33.07
CA ASP A 235 9.06 4.76 -33.39
C ASP A 235 9.93 4.29 -32.22
N SER A 236 10.37 5.19 -31.33
CA SER A 236 11.00 4.81 -30.07
C SER A 236 10.04 4.18 -29.06
N LYS A 237 8.73 4.11 -29.35
CA LYS A 237 7.77 3.40 -28.51
C LYS A 237 7.33 2.08 -29.16
N GLU A 238 7.14 2.06 -30.47
CA GLU A 238 6.73 0.86 -31.22
C GLU A 238 7.93 -0.03 -31.66
N GLY A 239 9.10 0.58 -31.94
CA GLY A 239 10.31 -0.12 -32.33
C GLY A 239 10.98 -0.91 -31.20
N TYR A 240 10.87 -0.45 -29.95
CA TYR A 240 11.36 -1.20 -28.79
C TYR A 240 10.41 -2.35 -28.43
N SER A 241 9.09 -2.17 -28.50
CA SER A 241 8.14 -3.28 -28.29
C SER A 241 8.35 -4.39 -29.34
N SER A 242 8.50 -4.02 -30.61
CA SER A 242 8.79 -4.98 -31.70
C SER A 242 10.16 -5.67 -31.53
N SER A 243 11.20 -4.93 -31.12
CA SER A 243 12.53 -5.50 -30.87
C SER A 243 12.58 -6.36 -29.61
N LEU A 244 11.88 -5.97 -28.55
CA LEU A 244 11.76 -6.76 -27.32
C LEU A 244 10.98 -8.05 -27.57
N HIS A 245 9.87 -7.98 -28.31
CA HIS A 245 9.11 -9.18 -28.66
C HIS A 245 9.97 -10.13 -29.50
N ALA A 246 10.72 -9.63 -30.50
CA ALA A 246 11.64 -10.46 -31.28
C ALA A 246 12.75 -11.10 -30.42
N LEU A 247 13.32 -10.37 -29.45
CA LEU A 247 14.35 -10.87 -28.53
C LEU A 247 13.79 -11.83 -27.47
N CYS A 248 12.53 -11.66 -27.08
CA CYS A 248 11.80 -12.53 -26.16
C CYS A 248 11.20 -13.76 -26.85
N SER A 249 10.99 -13.73 -28.17
CA SER A 249 10.58 -14.90 -28.97
C SER A 249 11.73 -15.82 -29.38
N ALA A 250 12.99 -15.39 -29.22
CA ALA A 250 14.16 -16.24 -29.44
C ALA A 250 14.16 -17.47 -28.50
N PRO A 251 14.86 -18.57 -28.81
CA PRO A 251 14.98 -19.69 -27.87
C PRO A 251 15.58 -19.23 -26.52
N PRO A 252 15.11 -19.79 -25.40
CA PRO A 252 15.60 -19.41 -24.08
C PRO A 252 17.10 -19.73 -23.97
N PRO A 253 17.92 -18.79 -23.45
CA PRO A 253 19.35 -19.01 -23.30
C PRO A 253 19.62 -20.14 -22.29
N SER A 254 20.64 -20.96 -22.56
CA SER A 254 21.11 -21.97 -21.62
C SER A 254 22.01 -21.33 -20.55
N ILE A 255 22.16 -22.00 -19.41
CA ILE A 255 23.04 -21.55 -18.32
C ILE A 255 24.52 -21.44 -18.76
N GLU A 256 24.91 -22.19 -19.79
CA GLU A 256 26.26 -22.14 -20.38
C GLU A 256 26.57 -20.79 -21.03
N GLU A 257 25.56 -20.01 -21.42
CA GLU A 257 25.72 -18.66 -21.97
C GLU A 257 25.99 -17.60 -20.89
N LEU A 258 25.80 -17.92 -19.59
CA LEU A 258 25.92 -16.98 -18.49
C LEU A 258 27.29 -16.27 -18.43
N PRO A 259 28.45 -16.95 -18.56
CA PRO A 259 29.75 -16.29 -18.49
C PRO A 259 29.95 -15.29 -19.63
N ALA A 260 29.48 -15.62 -20.84
CA ALA A 260 29.57 -14.74 -22.00
C ALA A 260 28.67 -13.50 -21.84
N LEU A 261 27.42 -13.71 -21.37
CA LEU A 261 26.48 -12.61 -21.10
C LEU A 261 26.96 -11.68 -19.99
N ALA A 262 27.54 -12.23 -18.92
CA ALA A 262 28.10 -11.46 -17.83
C ALA A 262 29.27 -10.58 -18.31
N GLU A 263 30.17 -11.13 -19.12
CA GLU A 263 31.30 -10.39 -19.68
C GLU A 263 30.85 -9.26 -20.61
N ASP A 264 29.85 -9.51 -21.46
CA ASP A 264 29.27 -8.47 -22.31
C ASP A 264 28.62 -7.34 -21.50
N ILE A 265 27.92 -7.68 -20.41
CA ILE A 265 27.30 -6.68 -19.52
C ILE A 265 28.36 -5.87 -18.77
N ARG A 266 29.48 -6.49 -18.37
CA ARG A 266 30.62 -5.77 -17.78
C ARG A 266 31.24 -4.80 -18.78
N ARG A 267 31.47 -5.22 -20.03
CA ARG A 267 31.94 -4.34 -21.11
C ARG A 267 30.99 -3.18 -21.38
N ILE A 268 29.67 -3.41 -21.27
CA ILE A 268 28.67 -2.34 -21.34
C ILE A 268 28.83 -1.41 -20.14
N SER A 269 29.05 -1.94 -18.93
CA SER A 269 29.19 -1.15 -17.71
C SER A 269 30.37 -0.18 -17.72
N ASP A 270 31.43 -0.51 -18.45
CA ASP A 270 32.62 0.33 -18.65
C ASP A 270 32.36 1.52 -19.61
N GLN A 271 31.26 1.50 -20.36
CA GLN A 271 30.88 2.61 -21.23
C GLN A 271 30.18 3.74 -20.47
N PRO A 272 30.28 5.00 -20.93
CA PRO A 272 29.59 6.13 -20.31
C PRO A 272 28.06 5.92 -20.35
N GLY A 273 27.47 5.69 -19.18
CA GLY A 273 26.04 5.43 -19.00
C GLY A 273 25.66 3.96 -18.80
N GLY A 274 26.57 3.01 -19.05
CA GLY A 274 26.30 1.57 -18.92
C GLY A 274 26.36 1.05 -17.48
N SER A 275 27.04 1.74 -16.57
CA SER A 275 27.07 1.39 -15.14
C SER A 275 25.68 1.37 -14.49
N GLN A 276 24.72 2.12 -15.06
CA GLN A 276 23.32 2.11 -14.63
C GLN A 276 22.58 0.84 -15.05
N CYS A 277 22.94 0.22 -16.18
CA CYS A 277 22.39 -1.06 -16.62
C CYS A 277 22.71 -2.15 -15.59
N LEU A 278 24.00 -2.33 -15.29
CA LEU A 278 24.48 -3.33 -14.34
C LEU A 278 23.85 -3.13 -12.95
N ARG A 279 23.82 -1.89 -12.46
CA ARG A 279 23.19 -1.56 -11.18
C ARG A 279 21.70 -1.90 -11.16
N LEU A 280 20.97 -1.58 -12.22
CA LEU A 280 19.53 -1.85 -12.30
C LEU A 280 19.25 -3.36 -12.37
N LEU A 281 20.02 -4.12 -13.14
CA LEU A 281 19.92 -5.58 -13.19
C LEU A 281 20.18 -6.22 -11.82
N LEU A 282 21.27 -5.83 -11.16
CA LEU A 282 21.60 -6.30 -9.80
C LEU A 282 20.51 -5.93 -8.80
N THR A 283 19.92 -4.73 -8.92
CA THR A 283 18.82 -4.29 -8.03
C THR A 283 17.56 -5.13 -8.26
N ILE A 284 17.18 -5.38 -9.51
CA ILE A 284 16.01 -6.18 -9.86
C ILE A 284 16.18 -7.62 -9.36
N ILE A 285 17.29 -8.26 -9.75
CA ILE A 285 17.55 -9.66 -9.40
C ILE A 285 17.76 -9.81 -7.89
N GLY A 286 18.46 -8.87 -7.24
CA GLY A 286 18.67 -8.85 -5.80
C GLY A 286 17.37 -8.72 -5.01
N ASN A 287 16.46 -7.82 -5.43
CA ASN A 287 15.15 -7.67 -4.79
C ASN A 287 14.30 -8.95 -4.90
N ILE A 288 14.38 -9.67 -6.03
CA ILE A 288 13.65 -10.94 -6.21
C ILE A 288 14.31 -12.05 -5.38
N LEU A 289 15.64 -12.06 -5.27
CA LEU A 289 16.37 -13.01 -4.43
C LEU A 289 16.01 -12.84 -2.94
N GLU A 290 15.91 -11.58 -2.47
CA GLU A 290 15.53 -11.26 -1.09
C GLU A 290 14.05 -11.54 -0.80
N PHE A 291 13.17 -11.27 -1.79
CA PHE A 291 11.72 -11.43 -1.66
C PHE A 291 11.11 -12.27 -2.82
N PRO A 292 11.35 -13.60 -2.86
CA PRO A 292 10.99 -14.44 -4.01
C PRO A 292 9.48 -14.65 -4.19
N PHE A 293 8.69 -14.39 -3.16
CA PHE A 293 7.23 -14.52 -3.20
C PHE A 293 6.50 -13.19 -3.42
N ASP A 294 7.22 -12.06 -3.46
CA ASP A 294 6.60 -10.75 -3.72
C ASP A 294 6.37 -10.56 -5.23
N VAL A 295 5.10 -10.72 -5.64
CA VAL A 295 4.67 -10.54 -7.03
C VAL A 295 5.02 -9.15 -7.55
N LYS A 296 4.97 -8.10 -6.71
CA LYS A 296 5.29 -6.73 -7.15
C LYS A 296 6.75 -6.55 -7.53
N LYS A 297 7.66 -7.34 -6.93
CA LYS A 297 9.10 -7.31 -7.23
C LYS A 297 9.45 -8.15 -8.45
N ARG A 298 8.62 -9.14 -8.76
CA ARG A 298 8.76 -10.05 -9.91
C ARG A 298 8.16 -9.50 -11.19
N THR A 299 7.30 -8.50 -11.10
CA THR A 299 6.64 -7.85 -12.22
C THR A 299 7.24 -6.48 -12.50
N LEU A 300 7.65 -6.26 -13.75
CA LEU A 300 8.26 -5.04 -14.22
C LEU A 300 7.44 -4.46 -15.38
N LYS A 301 7.15 -3.17 -15.36
CA LYS A 301 6.45 -2.51 -16.46
C LYS A 301 7.42 -2.21 -17.59
N THR A 302 7.11 -2.62 -18.83
CA THR A 302 7.95 -2.28 -20.00
C THR A 302 8.00 -0.77 -20.24
N SER A 303 6.96 -0.03 -19.86
CA SER A 303 6.91 1.43 -19.90
C SER A 303 7.80 2.14 -18.86
N SER A 304 8.49 1.40 -17.99
CA SER A 304 9.38 1.98 -16.98
C SER A 304 10.57 2.68 -17.63
N LYS A 305 10.71 3.99 -17.40
CA LYS A 305 11.78 4.83 -17.96
C LYS A 305 13.18 4.24 -17.69
N SER A 306 13.42 3.70 -16.49
CA SER A 306 14.71 3.12 -16.13
C SER A 306 15.06 1.88 -16.95
N LEU A 307 14.07 1.03 -17.27
CA LEU A 307 14.27 -0.15 -18.11
C LEU A 307 14.49 0.23 -19.57
N VAL A 308 13.65 1.14 -20.08
CA VAL A 308 13.73 1.63 -21.46
C VAL A 308 15.08 2.32 -21.73
N GLN A 309 15.59 3.12 -20.79
CA GLN A 309 16.82 3.86 -21.01
C GLN A 309 18.10 3.06 -20.74
N HIS A 310 18.06 2.10 -19.81
CA HIS A 310 19.29 1.46 -19.33
C HIS A 310 19.39 -0.04 -19.61
N VAL A 311 18.29 -0.75 -19.86
CA VAL A 311 18.31 -2.22 -20.03
C VAL A 311 17.95 -2.61 -21.46
N PHE A 312 16.86 -2.05 -21.99
CA PHE A 312 16.36 -2.40 -23.33
C PHE A 312 17.28 -2.07 -24.51
N PRO A 313 18.17 -1.05 -24.45
CA PRO A 313 19.16 -0.83 -25.51
C PRO A 313 20.18 -1.97 -25.64
N HIS A 314 20.31 -2.81 -24.60
CA HIS A 314 21.36 -3.83 -24.53
C HIS A 314 20.78 -5.24 -24.64
N LYS A 315 21.05 -5.90 -25.78
CA LYS A 315 20.58 -7.27 -26.06
C LYS A 315 21.03 -8.29 -25.01
N SER A 316 22.29 -8.20 -24.55
CA SER A 316 22.85 -9.10 -23.53
C SER A 316 22.12 -8.96 -22.19
N ALA A 317 21.64 -7.77 -21.84
CA ALA A 317 20.87 -7.53 -20.61
C ALA A 317 19.47 -8.18 -20.70
N ILE A 318 18.77 -8.02 -21.82
CA ILE A 318 17.47 -8.67 -22.05
C ILE A 318 17.64 -10.20 -22.03
N ARG A 319 18.69 -10.72 -22.67
CA ARG A 319 18.96 -12.16 -22.71
C ARG A 319 19.30 -12.71 -21.33
N LEU A 320 20.03 -11.96 -20.49
CA LEU A 320 20.25 -12.32 -19.10
C LEU A 320 18.94 -12.34 -18.28
N MET A 321 18.05 -11.38 -18.49
CA MET A 321 16.73 -11.41 -17.85
C MET A 321 15.95 -12.67 -18.25
N ARG A 322 16.00 -13.06 -19.52
CA ARG A 322 15.36 -14.32 -19.96
C ARG A 322 15.98 -15.56 -19.34
N LEU A 323 17.30 -15.57 -19.14
CA LEU A 323 17.97 -16.64 -18.38
C LEU A 323 17.41 -16.74 -16.96
N CYS A 324 17.07 -15.60 -16.35
CA CYS A 324 16.42 -15.53 -15.03
C CYS A 324 14.90 -15.80 -15.08
N ASN A 325 14.37 -16.41 -16.15
CA ASN A 325 12.96 -16.73 -16.37
C ASN A 325 12.01 -15.52 -16.39
N PHE A 326 12.47 -14.38 -16.90
CA PHE A 326 11.60 -13.26 -17.22
C PHE A 326 10.96 -13.44 -18.60
N ASP A 327 9.64 -13.41 -18.64
CA ASP A 327 8.85 -13.48 -19.87
C ASP A 327 8.02 -12.20 -20.06
N LEU A 328 7.69 -11.90 -21.31
CA LEU A 328 6.76 -10.84 -21.67
C LEU A 328 5.33 -11.36 -21.53
N GLU A 329 4.49 -10.63 -20.81
CA GLU A 329 3.05 -10.88 -20.66
C GLU A 329 2.27 -9.59 -20.88
N VAL A 330 0.96 -9.71 -21.10
CA VAL A 330 0.03 -8.59 -21.24
C VAL A 330 -0.86 -8.56 -20.00
N ASP A 331 -0.89 -7.41 -19.31
CA ASP A 331 -1.74 -7.15 -18.15
C ASP A 331 -3.22 -7.00 -18.55
N GLU A 332 -4.14 -7.02 -17.58
CA GLU A 332 -5.60 -6.83 -17.77
C GLU A 332 -5.97 -5.50 -18.50
N ASN A 333 -5.03 -4.56 -18.54
CA ASN A 333 -5.16 -3.24 -19.15
C ASN A 333 -4.48 -3.14 -20.53
N ASP A 334 -4.22 -4.27 -21.19
CA ASP A 334 -3.48 -4.37 -22.47
C ASP A 334 -2.07 -3.73 -22.43
N ASN A 335 -1.45 -3.66 -21.25
CA ASN A 335 -0.09 -3.16 -21.09
C ASN A 335 0.91 -4.33 -21.08
N GLU A 336 1.96 -4.23 -21.88
CA GLU A 336 3.07 -5.17 -21.83
C GLU A 336 3.82 -5.06 -20.48
N ILE A 337 4.03 -6.19 -19.84
CA ILE A 337 4.79 -6.32 -18.59
C ILE A 337 5.80 -7.46 -18.74
N ILE A 338 6.90 -7.37 -18.01
CA ILE A 338 7.90 -8.43 -17.91
C ILE A 338 7.73 -9.08 -16.54
N VAL A 339 7.46 -10.38 -16.51
CA VAL A 339 7.17 -11.13 -15.29
C VAL A 339 8.17 -12.27 -15.14
N CYS A 340 8.80 -12.36 -13.96
CA CYS A 340 9.58 -13.53 -13.58
C CYS A 340 8.62 -14.65 -13.15
N LYS A 341 8.36 -15.63 -14.04
CA LYS A 341 7.38 -16.72 -13.82
C LYS A 341 7.86 -17.74 -12.78
N THR A 342 9.11 -18.15 -12.91
CA THR A 342 9.70 -19.19 -12.06
C THR A 342 10.98 -18.67 -11.44
N VAL A 343 10.95 -18.44 -10.13
CA VAL A 343 12.12 -17.97 -9.37
C VAL A 343 12.99 -19.17 -9.01
N VAL A 344 14.17 -19.23 -9.61
CA VAL A 344 15.18 -20.26 -9.34
C VAL A 344 16.31 -19.62 -8.53
N ILE A 345 16.25 -19.76 -7.21
CA ILE A 345 17.12 -19.02 -6.27
C ILE A 345 18.61 -19.22 -6.56
N HIS A 346 19.04 -20.47 -6.79
CA HIS A 346 20.45 -20.77 -7.06
C HIS A 346 20.95 -20.10 -8.35
N LEU A 347 20.09 -19.99 -9.37
CA LEU A 347 20.41 -19.35 -10.63
C LEU A 347 20.55 -17.84 -10.45
N LEU A 348 19.65 -17.21 -9.69
CA LEU A 348 19.73 -15.78 -9.40
C LEU A 348 21.00 -15.44 -8.60
N ASP A 349 21.38 -16.29 -7.64
CA ASP A 349 22.62 -16.13 -6.86
C ASP A 349 23.88 -16.29 -7.74
N GLU A 350 23.88 -17.27 -8.65
CA GLU A 350 24.95 -17.47 -9.63
C GLU A 350 25.09 -16.31 -10.62
N VAL A 351 23.97 -15.76 -11.07
CA VAL A 351 23.94 -14.56 -11.93
C VAL A 351 24.51 -13.35 -11.18
N ILE A 352 24.10 -13.11 -9.92
CA ILE A 352 24.62 -12.00 -9.11
C ILE A 352 26.14 -12.16 -8.89
N LYS A 353 26.62 -13.37 -8.62
CA LYS A 353 28.06 -13.65 -8.47
C LYS A 353 28.84 -13.40 -9.75
N SER A 354 28.24 -13.70 -10.90
CA SER A 354 28.87 -13.51 -12.21
C SER A 354 28.92 -12.04 -12.64
N LEU A 355 27.97 -11.22 -12.16
CA LEU A 355 27.86 -9.79 -12.46
C LEU A 355 28.65 -8.88 -11.51
N LYS A 356 29.01 -9.37 -10.33
CA LYS A 356 29.94 -8.71 -9.40
C LYS A 356 31.38 -9.01 -9.79
#